data_AF-A0A1I7L942-F1
#
_entry.id   AF-A0A1I7L942-F1
#
_cell.length_a   1.000
_cell.length_b   1.000
_cell.length_c   1.000
_cell.angle_alpha   90.00
_cell.angle_beta   90.00
_cell.angle_gamma   90.00
#
_symmetry.space_group_name_H-M   'P 1'
#
loop_
_entity.id
_entity.type
_entity.pdbx_description
1 polymer ?
#
loop_
_entity_poly.entity_id
_entity_poly.type
_entity_poly.pdbx_seq_one_letter_code
_entity_poly.pdbx_strand_id
1 'polypeptide(L)'
;MTQTDPILAAITAHRAAYDAFQVAPEGDASILADEAYREAGDVLIAQACTTAAGAAALLQHLRWWLVEEAAFAESYGLTYRAAQVRVADLTALACACWPVAVVGLDPIHQAIATAETAEAAHTAALSGLDESNEVQMRRANAAADASSAAFQALTFVMPTSRAGLYALAEFYARESEEFEPMCAGGQYLQHLAAAMKGSDSTGMISGLSPAKAASDQRLVCMIPRAAAHATSSARAQ
;
A
#
# COMPACT_ATOMS: atom_id res chain seq x y z
N MET A 1 -28.34 7.19 10.83
CA MET A 1 -27.70 8.22 9.98
C MET A 1 -26.43 7.60 9.42
N THR A 2 -26.32 7.46 8.10
CA THR A 2 -25.10 6.96 7.46
C THR A 2 -24.02 8.04 7.59
N GLN A 3 -23.01 7.77 8.40
CA GLN A 3 -21.85 8.66 8.57
C GLN A 3 -21.13 8.80 7.22
N THR A 4 -20.91 10.03 6.77
CA THR A 4 -20.19 10.33 5.53
C THR A 4 -18.74 9.84 5.67
N ASP A 5 -18.23 9.14 4.66
CA ASP A 5 -16.85 8.64 4.65
C ASP A 5 -15.88 9.83 4.73
N PRO A 6 -15.05 9.95 5.79
CA PRO A 6 -14.15 11.09 5.99
C PRO A 6 -13.23 11.38 4.81
N ILE A 7 -12.88 10.36 4.01
CA ILE A 7 -12.04 10.56 2.83
C ILE A 7 -12.68 11.46 1.78
N LEU A 8 -14.01 11.47 1.66
CA LEU A 8 -14.71 12.33 0.69
C LEU A 8 -14.60 13.81 1.08
N ALA A 9 -14.61 14.09 2.39
CA ALA A 9 -14.37 15.44 2.90
C ALA A 9 -12.92 15.88 2.65
N ALA A 10 -11.95 14.99 2.87
CA ALA A 10 -10.54 15.27 2.59
C ALA A 10 -10.28 15.54 1.09
N ILE A 11 -10.89 14.75 0.18
CA ILE A 11 -10.83 14.99 -1.27
C ILE A 11 -11.37 16.37 -1.62
N THR A 12 -12.52 16.73 -1.04
CA THR A 12 -13.16 18.04 -1.28
C THR A 12 -12.28 19.19 -0.78
N ALA A 13 -11.71 19.07 0.42
CA ALA A 13 -10.83 20.08 1.00
C ALA A 13 -9.55 20.26 0.17
N HIS A 14 -8.90 19.18 -0.23
CA HIS A 14 -7.73 19.22 -1.09
C HIS A 14 -8.04 19.86 -2.45
N ARG A 15 -9.18 19.52 -3.06
CA ARG A 15 -9.57 20.12 -4.34
C ARG A 15 -9.83 21.62 -4.21
N ALA A 16 -10.50 22.05 -3.15
CA ALA A 16 -10.73 23.47 -2.88
C ALA A 16 -9.42 24.24 -2.65
N ALA A 17 -8.47 23.65 -1.91
CA ALA A 17 -7.17 24.26 -1.67
C ALA A 17 -6.33 24.35 -2.95
N TYR A 18 -6.37 23.30 -3.78
CA TYR A 18 -5.76 23.31 -5.11
C TYR A 18 -6.33 24.44 -5.98
N ASP A 19 -7.65 24.52 -6.12
CA ASP A 19 -8.30 25.53 -6.96
C ASP A 19 -8.01 26.96 -6.44
N ALA A 20 -7.90 27.16 -5.12
CA ALA A 20 -7.51 28.43 -4.51
C ALA A 20 -6.05 28.81 -4.81
N PHE A 21 -5.13 27.85 -4.75
CA PHE A 21 -3.72 28.04 -5.09
C PHE A 21 -3.54 28.45 -6.56
N GLN A 22 -4.26 27.80 -7.49
CA GLN A 22 -4.15 28.08 -8.93
C GLN A 22 -4.53 29.51 -9.32
N VAL A 23 -5.33 30.21 -8.52
CA VAL A 23 -5.79 31.58 -8.80
C VAL A 23 -5.25 32.62 -7.81
N ALA A 24 -4.37 32.21 -6.89
CA ALA A 24 -3.82 33.09 -5.88
C ALA A 24 -2.90 34.15 -6.52
N PRO A 25 -3.04 35.45 -6.16
CA PRO A 25 -2.12 36.47 -6.62
C PRO A 25 -0.68 36.21 -6.14
N GLU A 26 0.30 36.61 -6.94
CA GLU A 26 1.72 36.52 -6.57
C GLU A 26 2.01 37.23 -5.23
N GLY A 27 3.05 36.75 -4.54
CA GLY A 27 3.45 37.23 -3.22
C GLY A 27 2.83 36.40 -2.10
N ASP A 28 2.59 37.02 -0.95
CA ASP A 28 2.19 36.31 0.28
C ASP A 28 0.92 35.47 0.13
N ALA A 29 -0.03 35.91 -0.70
CA ALA A 29 -1.26 35.17 -0.96
C ALA A 29 -1.01 33.82 -1.65
N SER A 30 -0.11 33.78 -2.64
CA SER A 30 0.30 32.54 -3.30
C SER A 30 1.05 31.59 -2.37
N ILE A 31 1.88 32.12 -1.46
CA ILE A 31 2.62 31.33 -0.47
C ILE A 31 1.64 30.64 0.50
N LEU A 32 0.71 31.40 1.08
CA LEU A 32 -0.29 30.85 2.01
C LEU A 32 -1.22 29.84 1.33
N ALA A 33 -1.56 30.07 0.06
CA ALA A 33 -2.39 29.13 -0.69
C ALA A 33 -1.63 27.83 -1.02
N ASP A 34 -0.33 27.89 -1.34
CA ASP A 34 0.52 26.70 -1.50
C ASP A 34 0.62 25.92 -0.19
N GLU A 35 0.86 26.59 0.93
CA GLU A 35 0.94 25.95 2.26
C GLU A 35 -0.36 25.22 2.60
N ALA A 36 -1.51 25.87 2.45
CA ALA A 36 -2.82 25.27 2.72
C ALA A 36 -3.12 24.08 1.79
N TYR A 37 -2.72 24.17 0.53
CA TYR A 37 -2.85 23.09 -0.43
C TYR A 37 -1.98 21.89 -0.07
N ARG A 38 -0.73 22.11 0.35
CA ARG A 38 0.18 21.05 0.82
C ARG A 38 -0.32 20.39 2.10
N GLU A 39 -0.77 21.19 3.07
CA GLU A 39 -1.37 20.66 4.31
C GLU A 39 -2.58 19.78 4.01
N ALA A 40 -3.47 20.24 3.11
CA ALA A 40 -4.62 19.44 2.68
C ALA A 40 -4.18 18.15 1.96
N GLY A 41 -3.05 18.18 1.25
CA GLY A 41 -2.44 17.02 0.59
C GLY A 41 -1.98 15.96 1.59
N ASP A 42 -1.27 16.39 2.63
CA ASP A 42 -0.79 15.48 3.67
C ASP A 42 -1.95 14.83 4.44
N VAL A 43 -2.99 15.61 4.76
CA VAL A 43 -4.23 15.10 5.37
C VAL A 43 -4.91 14.10 4.44
N LEU A 44 -5.06 14.41 3.16
CA LEU A 44 -5.69 13.53 2.17
C LEU A 44 -4.97 12.18 2.06
N ILE A 45 -3.64 12.19 2.03
CA ILE A 45 -2.82 10.98 1.90
C ILE A 45 -2.89 10.11 3.17
N ALA A 46 -2.87 10.73 4.34
CA ALA A 46 -2.96 10.02 5.62
C ALA A 46 -4.37 9.49 5.92
N GLN A 47 -5.42 10.08 5.35
CA GLN A 47 -6.81 9.74 5.65
C GLN A 47 -7.14 8.30 5.22
N ALA A 48 -7.60 7.50 6.18
CA ALA A 48 -8.08 6.15 5.92
C ALA A 48 -9.40 6.17 5.14
N CYS A 49 -9.54 5.27 4.15
CA CYS A 49 -10.81 5.00 3.51
C CYS A 49 -11.63 4.06 4.39
N THR A 50 -12.85 4.45 4.74
CA THR A 50 -13.74 3.60 5.55
C THR A 50 -14.74 2.81 4.71
N THR A 51 -14.85 3.15 3.41
CA THR A 51 -15.73 2.47 2.46
C THR A 51 -15.01 2.18 1.14
N ALA A 52 -15.49 1.17 0.41
CA ALA A 52 -15.00 0.87 -0.95
C ALA A 52 -15.26 2.03 -1.93
N ALA A 53 -16.38 2.74 -1.78
CA ALA A 53 -16.71 3.91 -2.59
C ALA A 53 -15.70 5.05 -2.34
N GLY A 54 -15.35 5.31 -1.08
CA GLY A 54 -14.32 6.27 -0.70
C GLY A 54 -12.94 5.90 -1.23
N ALA A 55 -12.57 4.62 -1.18
CA ALA A 55 -11.32 4.11 -1.76
C ALA A 55 -11.25 4.31 -3.28
N ALA A 56 -12.34 4.04 -4.00
CA ALA A 56 -12.40 4.26 -5.44
C ALA A 56 -12.32 5.77 -5.80
N ALA A 57 -13.01 6.63 -5.03
CA ALA A 57 -12.94 8.07 -5.21
C ALA A 57 -11.52 8.61 -4.96
N LEU A 58 -10.86 8.14 -3.89
CA LEU A 58 -9.47 8.51 -3.60
C LEU A 58 -8.53 8.07 -4.74
N LEU A 59 -8.67 6.85 -5.24
CA LEU A 59 -7.87 6.35 -6.36
C LEU A 59 -8.01 7.22 -7.60
N GLN A 60 -9.24 7.60 -7.95
CA GLN A 60 -9.49 8.48 -9.09
C GLN A 60 -8.86 9.86 -8.89
N HIS A 61 -9.04 10.45 -7.71
CA HIS A 61 -8.50 11.77 -7.37
C HIS A 61 -6.96 11.80 -7.40
N LEU A 62 -6.30 10.82 -6.77
CA LEU A 62 -4.84 10.75 -6.77
C LEU A 62 -4.26 10.50 -8.16
N ARG A 63 -4.92 9.71 -9.01
CA ARG A 63 -4.50 9.55 -10.41
C ARG A 63 -4.57 10.85 -11.20
N TRP A 64 -5.63 11.63 -11.00
CA TRP A 64 -5.73 12.97 -11.59
C TRP A 64 -4.58 13.86 -11.08
N TRP A 65 -4.42 13.96 -9.77
CA TRP A 65 -3.44 14.84 -9.14
C TRP A 65 -2.01 14.52 -9.55
N LEU A 66 -1.62 13.23 -9.55
CA LEU A 66 -0.28 12.81 -9.99
C LEU A 66 0.03 13.19 -11.44
N VAL A 67 -0.99 13.22 -12.31
CA VAL A 67 -0.84 13.61 -13.72
C VAL A 67 -0.67 15.12 -13.85
N GLU A 68 -1.52 15.92 -13.20
CA GLU A 68 -1.42 17.39 -13.24
C GLU A 68 -0.10 17.88 -12.64
N GLU A 69 0.31 17.29 -11.52
CA GLU A 69 1.44 17.75 -10.73
C GLU A 69 2.77 17.07 -11.05
N ALA A 70 2.83 16.28 -12.13
CA ALA A 70 4.02 15.54 -12.52
C ALA A 70 5.26 16.44 -12.73
N ALA A 71 5.07 17.65 -13.26
CA ALA A 71 6.14 18.61 -13.49
C ALA A 71 6.77 19.14 -12.19
N PHE A 72 6.06 19.03 -11.07
CA PHE A 72 6.45 19.56 -9.76
C PHE A 72 6.72 18.45 -8.74
N ALA A 73 6.83 17.18 -9.18
CA ALA A 73 6.99 16.02 -8.32
C ALA A 73 8.16 16.15 -7.32
N GLU A 74 9.28 16.74 -7.74
CA GLU A 74 10.44 16.96 -6.86
C GLU A 74 10.12 17.96 -5.74
N SER A 75 9.39 19.04 -6.04
CA SER A 75 8.99 20.05 -5.07
C SER A 75 8.11 19.47 -3.96
N TYR A 76 7.19 18.57 -4.30
CA TYR A 76 6.33 17.89 -3.32
C TYR A 76 7.04 16.80 -2.51
N GLY A 77 8.20 16.31 -2.95
CA GLY A 77 9.03 15.37 -2.21
C GLY A 77 8.29 14.11 -1.77
N LEU A 78 8.17 13.91 -0.45
CA LEU A 78 7.58 12.71 0.14
C LEU A 78 6.08 12.59 -0.13
N THR A 79 5.33 13.69 -0.16
CA THR A 79 3.87 13.66 -0.36
C THR A 79 3.53 13.09 -1.74
N TYR A 80 4.28 13.46 -2.79
CA TYR A 80 4.08 12.93 -4.14
C TYR A 80 4.39 11.42 -4.21
N ARG A 81 5.48 10.98 -3.57
CA ARG A 81 5.82 9.55 -3.49
C ARG A 81 4.77 8.75 -2.71
N ALA A 82 4.28 9.30 -1.60
CA ALA A 82 3.22 8.67 -0.81
C ALA A 82 1.92 8.53 -1.61
N ALA A 83 1.57 9.53 -2.43
CA ALA A 83 0.45 9.44 -3.37
C ALA A 83 0.63 8.32 -4.41
N GLN A 84 1.84 8.14 -4.96
CA GLN A 84 2.14 7.04 -5.88
C GLN A 84 1.95 5.68 -5.22
N VAL A 85 2.47 5.49 -4.01
CA VAL A 85 2.29 4.27 -3.21
C VAL A 85 0.80 4.02 -2.97
N ARG A 86 0.06 5.06 -2.56
CA ARG A 86 -1.38 4.94 -2.29
C ARG A 86 -2.18 4.55 -3.53
N VAL A 87 -1.84 5.09 -4.70
CA VAL A 87 -2.44 4.68 -5.98
C VAL A 87 -2.14 3.21 -6.30
N ALA A 88 -0.91 2.75 -6.06
CA ALA A 88 -0.54 1.35 -6.27
C ALA A 88 -1.36 0.43 -5.35
N ASP A 89 -1.43 0.72 -4.05
CA ASP A 89 -2.20 -0.04 -3.06
C ASP A 89 -3.67 -0.12 -3.43
N LEU A 90 -4.29 1.03 -3.72
CA LEU A 90 -5.70 1.12 -4.09
C LEU A 90 -5.99 0.42 -5.42
N THR A 91 -5.04 0.45 -6.37
CA THR A 91 -5.18 -0.27 -7.64
C THR A 91 -5.11 -1.78 -7.42
N ALA A 92 -4.18 -2.26 -6.59
CA ALA A 92 -4.07 -3.67 -6.22
C ALA A 92 -5.34 -4.15 -5.51
N LEU A 93 -5.88 -3.36 -4.59
CA LEU A 93 -7.13 -3.65 -3.87
C LEU A 93 -8.37 -3.61 -4.77
N ALA A 94 -8.41 -2.71 -5.76
CA ALA A 94 -9.51 -2.61 -6.71
C ALA A 94 -9.48 -3.72 -7.77
N CYS A 95 -8.32 -4.34 -8.02
CA CYS A 95 -8.23 -5.47 -8.92
C CYS A 95 -8.85 -6.70 -8.26
N ALA A 96 -9.98 -7.17 -8.81
CA ALA A 96 -10.60 -8.46 -8.46
C ALA A 96 -9.70 -9.69 -8.78
N CYS A 97 -8.46 -9.45 -9.22
CA CYS A 97 -7.46 -10.46 -9.49
C CYS A 97 -6.74 -10.96 -8.22
N TRP A 98 -7.15 -10.53 -7.02
CA TRP A 98 -6.75 -11.20 -5.80
C TRP A 98 -7.17 -12.68 -5.90
N PRO A 99 -6.28 -13.66 -5.68
CA PRO A 99 -6.68 -15.05 -5.74
C PRO A 99 -7.87 -15.27 -4.81
N VAL A 100 -8.99 -15.67 -5.40
CA VAL A 100 -10.16 -16.14 -4.67
C VAL A 100 -9.65 -17.21 -3.71
N ALA A 101 -9.93 -17.05 -2.42
CA ALA A 101 -9.44 -17.90 -1.36
C ALA A 101 -9.40 -19.36 -1.83
N VAL A 102 -8.19 -19.92 -1.95
CA VAL A 102 -8.06 -21.36 -2.11
C VAL A 102 -8.68 -21.96 -0.85
N VAL A 103 -9.65 -22.87 -1.02
CA VAL A 103 -10.31 -23.53 0.10
C VAL A 103 -9.23 -24.31 0.88
N GLY A 104 -8.77 -23.73 1.98
CA GLY A 104 -7.67 -24.22 2.81
C GLY A 104 -7.22 -23.14 3.80
N LEU A 105 -6.54 -23.54 4.88
CA LEU A 105 -5.87 -22.59 5.78
C LEU A 105 -4.78 -21.85 5.00
N ASP A 106 -4.77 -20.52 5.07
CA ASP A 106 -3.70 -19.72 4.46
C ASP A 106 -2.36 -20.07 5.13
N PRO A 107 -1.35 -20.52 4.36
CA PRO A 107 -0.09 -21.04 4.91
C PRO A 107 0.64 -20.02 5.79
N ILE A 108 0.37 -18.72 5.60
CA ILE A 108 1.03 -17.68 6.39
C ILE A 108 0.69 -17.76 7.88
N HIS A 109 -0.50 -18.22 8.26
CA HIS A 109 -0.88 -18.34 9.68
C HIS A 109 -0.04 -19.40 10.39
N GLN A 110 0.22 -20.53 9.71
CA GLN A 110 1.08 -21.58 10.27
C GLN A 110 2.52 -21.10 10.36
N ALA A 111 3.00 -20.34 9.37
CA ALA A 111 4.34 -19.78 9.37
C ALA A 111 4.53 -18.77 10.53
N ILE A 112 3.57 -17.86 10.72
CA ILE A 112 3.55 -16.91 11.84
C ILE A 112 3.57 -17.65 13.18
N ALA A 113 2.65 -18.61 13.38
CA ALA A 113 2.59 -19.36 14.64
C ALA A 113 3.89 -20.14 14.93
N THR A 114 4.56 -20.62 13.89
CA THR A 114 5.87 -21.30 14.02
C THR A 114 6.96 -20.33 14.47
N ALA A 115 7.02 -19.13 13.88
CA ALA A 115 7.96 -18.08 14.27
C ALA A 115 7.71 -17.62 15.72
N GLU A 116 6.46 -17.32 16.08
CA GLU A 116 6.08 -16.92 17.46
C GLU A 116 6.44 -18.00 18.49
N THR A 117 6.21 -19.28 18.17
CA THR A 117 6.56 -20.40 19.06
C THR A 117 8.07 -20.53 19.25
N ALA A 118 8.84 -20.37 18.16
CA ALA A 118 10.30 -20.46 18.22
C ALA A 118 10.91 -19.29 19.02
N GLU A 119 10.38 -18.08 18.84
CA GLU A 119 10.83 -16.89 19.59
C GLU A 119 10.47 -16.98 21.07
N ALA A 120 9.26 -17.46 21.41
CA ALA A 120 8.88 -17.71 22.79
C ALA A 120 9.80 -18.75 23.46
N ALA A 121 10.19 -19.80 22.72
CA ALA A 121 11.14 -20.80 23.22
C ALA A 121 12.55 -20.22 23.42
N HIS A 122 13.00 -19.34 22.54
CA HIS A 122 14.26 -18.62 22.68
C HIS A 122 14.27 -17.70 23.90
N THR A 123 13.25 -16.84 24.04
CA THR A 123 13.04 -15.99 25.22
C THR A 123 13.03 -16.83 26.52
N ALA A 124 12.32 -17.95 26.53
CA ALA A 124 12.29 -18.85 27.68
C ALA A 124 13.66 -19.48 27.99
N ALA A 125 14.48 -19.75 26.96
CA ALA A 125 15.82 -20.31 27.13
C ALA A 125 16.82 -19.30 27.71
N LEU A 126 16.63 -18.00 27.42
CA LEU A 126 17.41 -16.89 27.97
C LEU A 126 17.03 -16.53 29.42
N SER A 127 15.79 -16.82 29.81
CA SER A 127 15.30 -16.52 31.16
C SER A 127 16.07 -17.30 32.23
N GLY A 128 16.81 -16.58 33.07
CA GLY A 128 17.64 -17.17 34.12
C GLY A 128 18.86 -17.94 33.60
N LEU A 129 19.31 -17.65 32.38
CA LEU A 129 20.48 -18.26 31.77
C LEU A 129 21.74 -17.96 32.58
N ASP A 130 22.45 -19.01 32.98
CA ASP A 130 23.81 -18.94 33.49
C ASP A 130 24.80 -19.10 32.33
N GLU A 131 25.43 -18.00 31.92
CA GLU A 131 26.39 -17.98 30.79
C GLU A 131 27.63 -18.84 31.04
N SER A 132 27.95 -19.14 32.30
CA SER A 132 29.05 -20.04 32.65
C SER A 132 28.69 -21.52 32.53
N ASN A 133 27.40 -21.83 32.35
CA ASN A 133 26.89 -23.19 32.19
C ASN A 133 26.77 -23.57 30.72
N GLU A 134 27.74 -24.36 30.23
CA GLU A 134 27.79 -24.80 28.83
C GLU A 134 26.54 -25.55 28.33
N VAL A 135 25.81 -26.24 29.21
CA VAL A 135 24.57 -26.94 28.81
C VAL A 135 23.46 -25.93 28.55
N GLN A 136 23.32 -24.91 29.42
CA GLN A 136 22.32 -23.87 29.24
C GLN A 136 22.64 -23.00 28.03
N MET A 137 23.91 -22.62 27.84
CA MET A 137 24.37 -21.89 26.65
C MET A 137 24.07 -22.65 25.35
N ARG A 138 24.34 -23.96 25.29
CA ARG A 138 23.99 -24.78 24.11
C ARG A 138 22.49 -24.80 23.84
N ARG A 139 21.65 -24.87 24.87
CA ARG A 139 20.19 -24.83 24.73
C ARG A 139 19.73 -23.47 24.21
N ALA A 140 20.26 -22.37 24.76
CA ALA A 140 19.95 -21.02 24.33
C ALA A 140 20.34 -20.79 22.86
N ASN A 141 21.55 -21.19 22.47
CA ASN A 141 22.01 -21.10 21.07
C ASN A 141 21.13 -21.93 20.12
N ALA A 142 20.78 -23.16 20.48
CA ALA A 142 19.90 -23.98 19.66
C ALA A 142 18.49 -23.36 19.50
N ALA A 143 17.98 -22.70 20.54
CA ALA A 143 16.71 -21.98 20.48
C ALA A 143 16.82 -20.71 19.60
N ALA A 144 17.94 -19.99 19.67
CA ALA A 144 18.23 -18.84 18.82
C ALA A 144 18.32 -19.24 17.33
N ASP A 145 19.00 -20.35 17.02
CA ASP A 145 19.10 -20.90 15.67
C ASP A 145 17.72 -21.31 15.14
N ALA A 146 16.89 -21.94 15.99
CA ALA A 146 15.53 -22.33 15.64
C ALA A 146 14.62 -21.11 15.38
N SER A 147 14.71 -20.07 16.21
CA SER A 147 13.99 -18.81 15.99
C SER A 147 14.41 -18.17 14.66
N SER A 148 15.72 -18.00 14.45
CA SER A 148 16.27 -17.42 13.22
C SER A 148 15.82 -18.17 11.96
N ALA A 149 15.83 -19.50 12.00
CA ALA A 149 15.36 -20.34 10.90
C ALA A 149 13.86 -20.18 10.64
N ALA A 150 13.04 -20.05 11.69
CA ALA A 150 11.59 -19.86 11.57
C ALA A 150 11.25 -18.48 10.97
N PHE A 151 11.90 -17.41 11.41
CA PHE A 151 11.74 -16.08 10.83
C PHE A 151 12.20 -16.05 9.37
N GLN A 152 13.34 -16.67 9.06
CA GLN A 152 13.80 -16.78 7.68
C GLN A 152 12.76 -17.52 6.81
N ALA A 153 12.23 -18.64 7.29
CA ALA A 153 11.19 -19.39 6.56
C ALA A 153 9.93 -18.56 6.33
N LEU A 154 9.49 -17.78 7.34
CA LEU A 154 8.34 -16.89 7.24
C LEU A 154 8.49 -15.89 6.08
N THR A 155 9.68 -15.35 5.81
CA THR A 155 9.92 -14.40 4.70
C THR A 155 9.70 -15.00 3.30
N PHE A 156 9.69 -16.33 3.18
CA PHE A 156 9.43 -17.03 1.91
C PHE A 156 7.97 -17.49 1.75
N VAL A 157 7.14 -17.35 2.78
CA VAL A 157 5.72 -17.74 2.72
C VAL A 157 4.91 -16.55 2.24
N MET A 158 4.20 -16.74 1.13
CA MET A 158 3.28 -15.73 0.62
C MET A 158 1.86 -15.99 1.14
N PRO A 159 1.17 -14.96 1.65
CA PRO A 159 -0.25 -15.09 1.99
C PRO A 159 -1.07 -15.38 0.72
N THR A 160 -1.97 -16.35 0.82
CA THR A 160 -2.86 -16.74 -0.29
C THR A 160 -4.26 -16.16 -0.17
N SER A 161 -4.54 -15.49 0.94
CA SER A 161 -5.82 -14.86 1.28
C SER A 161 -5.59 -13.46 1.82
N ARG A 162 -6.65 -12.65 1.77
CA ARG A 162 -6.65 -11.31 2.35
C ARG A 162 -6.47 -11.35 3.87
N ALA A 163 -7.13 -12.29 4.55
CA ALA A 163 -6.97 -12.50 5.98
C ALA A 163 -5.52 -12.84 6.36
N GLY A 164 -4.84 -13.65 5.54
CA GLY A 164 -3.43 -13.95 5.74
C GLY A 164 -2.51 -12.76 5.49
N LEU A 165 -2.78 -11.93 4.48
CA LEU A 165 -2.00 -10.70 4.28
C LEU A 165 -2.17 -9.73 5.44
N TYR A 166 -3.40 -9.61 5.97
CA TYR A 166 -3.67 -8.85 7.18
C TYR A 166 -2.88 -9.39 8.38
N ALA A 167 -2.92 -10.70 8.63
CA ALA A 167 -2.17 -11.32 9.72
C ALA A 167 -0.65 -11.09 9.58
N LEU A 168 -0.10 -11.16 8.37
CA LEU A 168 1.31 -10.89 8.12
C LEU A 168 1.69 -9.43 8.39
N ALA A 169 0.85 -8.49 7.96
CA ALA A 169 1.08 -7.07 8.21
C ALA A 169 1.00 -6.73 9.71
N GLU A 170 0.04 -7.28 10.44
CA GLU A 170 -0.04 -7.13 11.90
C GLU A 170 1.18 -7.74 12.60
N PHE A 171 1.61 -8.91 12.16
CA PHE A 171 2.81 -9.57 12.70
C PHE A 171 4.02 -8.65 12.54
N TYR A 172 4.36 -8.22 11.32
CA TYR A 172 5.53 -7.36 11.09
C TYR A 172 5.43 -5.99 11.75
N ALA A 173 4.22 -5.42 11.85
CA ALA A 173 3.97 -4.19 12.60
C ALA A 173 4.35 -4.32 14.07
N ARG A 174 3.98 -5.44 14.71
CA ARG A 174 4.30 -5.72 16.12
C ARG A 174 5.79 -5.97 16.31
N GLU A 175 6.40 -6.81 15.47
CA GLU A 175 7.85 -7.07 15.53
C GLU A 175 8.66 -5.77 15.39
N SER A 176 8.26 -4.91 14.44
CA SER A 176 8.94 -3.63 14.22
C SER A 176 8.87 -2.73 15.46
N GLU A 177 7.74 -2.70 16.17
CA GLU A 177 7.58 -1.90 17.39
C GLU A 177 8.40 -2.47 18.56
N GLU A 178 8.55 -3.80 18.64
CA GLU A 178 9.33 -4.47 19.69
C GLU A 178 10.84 -4.24 19.54
N PHE A 179 11.36 -4.34 18.31
CA PHE A 179 12.80 -4.18 18.04
C PHE A 179 13.22 -2.72 17.78
N GLU A 180 12.34 -1.92 17.18
CA GLU A 180 12.60 -0.52 16.83
C GLU A 180 11.39 0.37 17.16
N PRO A 181 11.18 0.70 18.46
CA PRO A 181 10.06 1.53 18.89
C PRO A 181 10.01 2.84 18.10
N MET A 182 8.82 3.24 17.66
CA MET A 182 8.58 4.47 16.88
C MET A 182 9.25 4.52 15.50
N CYS A 183 9.71 3.40 14.94
CA CYS A 183 10.16 3.39 13.55
C CYS A 183 8.97 3.64 12.61
N ALA A 184 9.21 4.43 11.56
CA ALA A 184 8.18 4.73 10.56
C ALA A 184 7.67 3.44 9.87
N GLY A 185 8.53 2.42 9.73
CA GLY A 185 8.19 1.13 9.13
C GLY A 185 7.07 0.39 9.87
N GLY A 186 7.16 0.28 11.20
CA GLY A 186 6.12 -0.33 12.04
C GLY A 186 4.78 0.39 11.91
N GLN A 187 4.80 1.73 11.95
CA GLN A 187 3.59 2.54 11.80
C GLN A 187 2.93 2.40 10.41
N TYR A 188 3.72 2.32 9.34
CA TYR A 188 3.20 2.09 7.99
C TYR A 188 2.55 0.71 7.85
N LEU A 189 3.14 -0.32 8.46
CA LEU A 189 2.57 -1.67 8.46
C LEU A 189 1.29 -1.76 9.30
N GLN A 190 1.21 -1.06 10.44
CA GLN A 190 -0.03 -0.95 11.23
C GLN A 190 -1.14 -0.27 10.42
N HIS A 191 -0.82 0.80 9.70
CA HIS A 191 -1.77 1.47 8.81
C HIS A 191 -2.26 0.55 7.69
N LEU A 192 -1.36 -0.22 7.08
CA LEU A 192 -1.69 -1.21 6.06
C LEU A 192 -2.62 -2.30 6.62
N ALA A 193 -2.32 -2.83 7.80
CA ALA A 193 -3.18 -3.79 8.48
C ALA A 193 -4.58 -3.23 8.78
N ALA A 194 -4.66 -2.03 9.35
CA ALA A 194 -5.93 -1.36 9.65
C ALA A 194 -6.78 -1.13 8.38
N ALA A 195 -6.15 -0.70 7.28
CA ALA A 195 -6.81 -0.54 5.99
C ALA A 195 -7.36 -1.87 5.44
N MET A 196 -6.65 -2.98 5.68
CA MET A 196 -7.09 -4.29 5.23
C MET A 196 -8.30 -4.83 6.01
N LYS A 197 -8.33 -4.63 7.34
CA LYS A 197 -9.44 -5.05 8.21
C LYS A 197 -10.78 -4.42 7.85
N GLY A 198 -10.76 -3.16 7.41
CA GLY A 198 -11.97 -2.40 7.08
C GLY A 198 -12.73 -2.91 5.85
N SER A 199 -12.08 -3.59 4.91
CA SER A 199 -12.73 -3.98 3.64
C SER A 199 -13.50 -5.31 3.68
N ASP A 200 -13.32 -6.13 4.72
CA ASP A 200 -14.04 -7.41 4.88
C ASP A 200 -15.55 -7.23 5.15
N SER A 201 -15.96 -6.02 5.54
CA SER A 201 -17.38 -5.67 5.76
C SER A 201 -18.14 -5.30 4.48
N THR A 202 -17.47 -5.29 3.31
CA THR A 202 -18.11 -4.98 2.04
C THR A 202 -18.53 -6.27 1.37
N GLY A 203 -19.81 -6.63 1.54
CA GLY A 203 -20.45 -7.69 0.79
C GLY A 203 -20.07 -7.61 -0.70
N MET A 204 -19.76 -8.77 -1.27
CA MET A 204 -19.33 -8.97 -2.65
C MET A 204 -19.93 -7.92 -3.59
N ILE A 205 -19.03 -7.18 -4.26
CA ILE A 205 -19.32 -6.41 -5.46
C ILE A 205 -19.72 -7.41 -6.55
N SER A 206 -20.97 -7.86 -6.50
CA SER A 206 -21.65 -8.60 -7.57
C SER A 206 -22.95 -7.86 -7.87
N GLY A 207 -22.81 -6.60 -8.27
CA GLY A 207 -23.94 -5.71 -8.58
C GLY A 207 -23.75 -4.86 -9.83
N LEU A 208 -22.61 -4.94 -10.53
CA LEU A 208 -22.47 -4.30 -11.84
C LEU A 208 -22.99 -5.25 -12.91
N SER A 209 -24.30 -5.15 -13.16
CA SER A 209 -24.93 -5.65 -14.39
C SER A 209 -24.18 -5.08 -15.61
N PRO A 210 -23.83 -5.89 -16.62
CA PRO A 210 -23.17 -5.41 -17.82
C PRO A 210 -24.21 -4.76 -18.74
N ALA A 211 -24.75 -3.61 -18.33
CA ALA A 211 -25.58 -2.77 -19.18
C ALA A 211 -24.70 -1.75 -19.92
N LYS A 212 -24.15 -2.21 -21.04
CA LYS A 212 -23.97 -1.47 -22.30
C LYS A 212 -23.95 0.08 -22.20
N ALA A 213 -22.78 0.65 -21.93
CA ALA A 213 -22.41 1.96 -22.47
C ALA A 213 -21.52 1.71 -23.69
N ALA A 214 -22.17 1.60 -24.86
CA ALA A 214 -21.49 1.83 -26.12
C ALA A 214 -21.27 3.34 -26.29
N SER A 215 -20.18 3.69 -26.97
CA SER A 215 -19.86 4.98 -27.59
C SER A 215 -18.81 5.84 -26.88
N ASP A 216 -17.77 6.14 -27.67
CA ASP A 216 -16.89 7.32 -27.61
C ASP A 216 -15.62 7.31 -26.75
N GLN A 217 -14.83 6.25 -26.84
CA GLN A 217 -13.37 6.39 -26.75
C GLN A 217 -12.69 5.86 -28.02
N ARG A 218 -12.48 6.76 -28.99
CA ARG A 218 -11.46 6.57 -30.01
C ARG A 218 -10.11 6.55 -29.30
N LEU A 219 -9.51 5.36 -29.18
CA LEU A 219 -8.11 5.22 -28.82
C LEU A 219 -7.27 5.90 -29.90
N VAL A 220 -6.78 7.10 -29.61
CA VAL A 220 -5.75 7.77 -30.41
C VAL A 220 -4.43 7.08 -30.08
N CYS A 221 -3.88 6.34 -31.05
CA CYS A 221 -2.54 5.78 -30.95
C CYS A 221 -1.53 6.94 -31.04
N MET A 222 -0.97 7.35 -29.89
CA MET A 222 0.05 8.41 -29.81
C MET A 222 1.47 7.92 -30.09
N ILE A 223 1.65 6.76 -30.73
CA ILE A 223 2.97 6.29 -31.15
C ILE A 223 3.11 6.54 -32.65
N PRO A 224 3.95 7.51 -33.09
CA PRO A 224 4.28 7.64 -34.50
C PRO A 224 4.98 6.37 -34.96
N ARG A 225 4.34 5.60 -35.84
CA ARG A 225 5.04 4.56 -36.59
C ARG A 225 6.01 5.25 -37.53
N ALA A 226 7.30 5.20 -37.21
CA ALA A 226 8.35 5.48 -38.19
C ALA A 226 8.15 4.53 -39.37
N ALA A 227 7.76 5.07 -40.51
CA ALA A 227 7.68 4.34 -41.76
C ALA A 227 9.12 4.01 -42.20
N ALA A 228 9.51 2.75 -42.04
CA ALA A 228 10.67 2.20 -42.73
C ALA A 228 10.34 2.15 -44.24
N HIS A 229 10.61 3.24 -44.95
CA HIS A 229 10.73 3.21 -46.39
C HIS A 229 12.07 2.55 -46.76
N ALA A 230 12.04 1.24 -46.97
CA ALA A 230 13.06 0.55 -47.75
C ALA A 230 12.61 0.53 -49.22
N THR A 231 12.94 1.57 -49.97
CA THR A 231 12.99 1.50 -51.44
C THR A 231 14.38 1.03 -51.84
N SER A 232 14.50 -0.18 -52.34
CA SER A 232 15.50 -0.48 -53.37
C SER A 232 15.06 -1.66 -54.22
N SER A 233 14.46 -1.32 -55.36
CA SER A 233 14.45 -2.16 -56.55
C SER A 233 15.57 -1.65 -57.43
N ALA A 234 16.59 -2.48 -57.68
CA ALA A 234 17.42 -2.36 -58.87
C ALA A 234 17.83 -3.76 -59.34
N ARG A 235 17.58 -3.96 -60.63
CA ARG A 235 17.62 -5.19 -61.42
C ARG A 235 18.91 -5.20 -62.25
N ALA A 236 19.34 -6.41 -62.62
CA ALA A 236 20.22 -6.75 -63.76
C ALA A 236 21.70 -6.32 -63.71
N GLN A 237 22.59 -7.32 -63.65
CA GLN A 237 23.30 -7.85 -64.82
C GLN A 237 23.66 -9.31 -64.58
#